data_AF-A0A7Y5CUT0-F1
#
_entry.id   AF-A0A7Y5CUT0-F1
#
_cell.length_a   1.000
_cell.length_b   1.000
_cell.length_c   1.000
_cell.angle_alpha   90.00
_cell.angle_beta   90.00
_cell.angle_gamma   90.00
#
_symmetry.space_group_name_H-M   'P 1'
#
loop_
_entity.id
_entity.type
_entity.pdbx_description
1 polymer ?
#
loop_
_entity_poly.entity_id
_entity_poly.type
_entity_poly.pdbx_seq_one_letter_code
_entity_poly.pdbx_strand_id
1 'polypeptide(L)'
;MHSNAEQDLRVDPVTGALARDSTLAYDNGDLYFGANPNIVGTAYTNSVAGATTTVLYAIDSNWDVLVYLPSPNNGRMLTIGALGVNTNDFVGFDISAPDGLAYAALTPSVNGNSGLYLVNLSTGVASFQGNIGGSFPVHTLAIAP
;
A
#
# COMPACT_ATOMS: atom_id res chain seq x y z
N MET A 1 9.54 9.53 -11.38
CA MET A 1 8.57 10.14 -12.33
C MET A 1 7.66 9.01 -12.78
N HIS A 2 6.43 8.94 -12.28
CA HIS A 2 5.45 7.92 -12.69
C HIS A 2 4.52 8.55 -13.72
N SER A 3 4.38 7.91 -14.89
CA SER A 3 3.44 8.31 -15.94
C SER A 3 2.27 7.33 -16.01
N ASN A 4 1.11 7.91 -16.29
CA ASN A 4 -0.26 7.43 -16.46
C ASN A 4 -0.52 6.22 -17.40
N ALA A 5 0.27 5.14 -17.33
CA ALA A 5 0.05 3.93 -18.13
C ALA A 5 0.37 2.60 -17.40
N GLU A 6 0.36 2.57 -16.07
CA GLU A 6 0.62 1.34 -15.28
C GLU A 6 1.93 0.62 -15.63
N GLN A 7 3.00 1.36 -15.96
CA GLN A 7 4.32 0.77 -16.19
C GLN A 7 5.33 1.31 -15.18
N ASP A 8 5.68 0.51 -14.19
CA ASP A 8 6.93 0.67 -13.46
C ASP A 8 8.03 -0.03 -14.26
N LEU A 9 8.78 0.73 -15.06
CA LEU A 9 9.85 0.22 -15.89
C LEU A 9 11.15 0.21 -15.07
N ARG A 10 11.46 -0.92 -14.43
CA ARG A 10 12.77 -1.11 -13.78
C ARG A 10 13.79 -1.56 -14.84
N VAL A 11 14.77 -0.71 -15.13
CA VAL A 11 15.92 -1.08 -15.97
C VAL A 11 16.91 -1.88 -15.11
N ASP A 12 17.21 -3.11 -15.52
CA ASP A 12 18.37 -3.87 -15.01
C ASP A 12 19.65 -3.26 -15.63
N PRO A 13 20.53 -2.63 -14.83
CA PRO A 13 21.72 -1.95 -15.33
C PRO A 13 22.84 -2.90 -15.79
N VAL A 14 22.68 -4.22 -15.64
CA VAL A 14 23.69 -5.22 -16.00
C VAL A 14 23.37 -5.93 -17.32
N THR A 15 22.08 -6.14 -17.64
CA THR A 15 21.69 -6.98 -18.80
C THR A 15 20.77 -6.32 -19.81
N GLY A 16 20.15 -5.17 -19.50
CA GLY A 16 19.17 -4.53 -20.38
C GLY A 16 17.92 -5.41 -20.65
N ALA A 17 17.73 -6.48 -19.89
CA ALA A 17 16.56 -7.33 -19.99
C ALA A 17 15.38 -6.70 -19.24
N LEU A 18 14.24 -6.58 -19.92
CA LEU A 18 12.97 -6.21 -19.31
C LEU A 18 12.51 -7.36 -18.40
N ALA A 19 12.79 -7.28 -17.11
CA ALA A 19 12.08 -8.08 -16.13
C ALA A 19 10.64 -7.53 -16.05
N ARG A 20 9.70 -8.19 -16.73
CA ARG A 20 8.28 -7.94 -16.50
C ARG A 20 7.94 -8.49 -15.12
N ASP A 21 7.80 -7.60 -14.15
CA ASP A 21 7.07 -7.95 -12.94
C ASP A 21 5.68 -8.47 -13.35
N SER A 22 5.27 -9.58 -12.76
CA SER A 22 3.96 -10.17 -13.01
C SER A 22 2.86 -9.20 -12.61
N THR A 23 1.78 -9.15 -13.39
CA THR A 23 0.58 -8.38 -13.04
C THR A 23 0.10 -8.75 -11.64
N LEU A 24 -0.18 -7.74 -10.81
CA LEU A 24 -0.68 -7.93 -9.45
C LEU A 24 -1.99 -8.71 -9.48
N ALA A 25 -2.08 -9.74 -8.66
CA ALA A 25 -3.28 -10.58 -8.53
C ALA A 25 -3.40 -11.16 -7.13
N TYR A 26 -4.64 -11.30 -6.67
CA TYR A 26 -4.95 -12.07 -5.47
C TYR A 26 -4.56 -13.54 -5.64
N ASP A 27 -3.94 -14.12 -4.61
CA ASP A 27 -3.47 -15.49 -4.67
C ASP A 27 -4.63 -16.50 -4.65
N ASN A 28 -4.35 -17.74 -5.06
CA ASN A 28 -5.35 -18.79 -5.09
C ASN A 28 -5.87 -19.09 -3.67
N GLY A 29 -7.20 -19.02 -3.49
CA GLY A 29 -7.84 -19.20 -2.19
C GLY A 29 -7.95 -17.93 -1.36
N ASP A 30 -7.47 -16.78 -1.85
CA ASP A 30 -7.78 -15.48 -1.27
C ASP A 30 -9.25 -15.11 -1.47
N LEU A 31 -9.79 -14.27 -0.57
CA LEU A 31 -11.17 -13.79 -0.61
C LEU A 31 -11.52 -13.11 -1.95
N TYR A 32 -10.55 -12.41 -2.56
CA TYR A 32 -10.75 -11.67 -3.82
C TYR A 32 -10.06 -12.34 -5.02
N PHE A 33 -9.82 -13.66 -4.95
CA PHE A 33 -9.25 -14.40 -6.08
C PHE A 33 -10.02 -14.15 -7.39
N GLY A 34 -9.31 -13.77 -8.44
CA GLY A 34 -9.87 -13.45 -9.76
C GLY A 34 -10.37 -12.02 -9.94
N ALA A 35 -10.41 -11.21 -8.87
CA ALA A 35 -10.67 -9.79 -8.97
C ALA A 35 -9.44 -9.01 -9.45
N ASN A 36 -9.68 -7.89 -10.16
CA ASN A 36 -8.61 -6.95 -10.51
C ASN A 36 -8.37 -6.00 -9.32
N PRO A 37 -7.17 -5.96 -8.75
CA PRO A 37 -6.87 -5.07 -7.64
C PRO A 37 -6.68 -3.62 -8.07
N ASN A 38 -6.88 -2.69 -7.14
CA ASN A 38 -6.52 -1.28 -7.30
C ASN A 38 -5.63 -0.84 -6.13
N ILE A 39 -4.31 -0.98 -6.30
CA ILE A 39 -3.34 -0.67 -5.27
C ILE A 39 -2.97 0.80 -5.29
N VAL A 40 -3.25 1.50 -4.18
CA VAL A 40 -3.14 2.98 -4.10
C VAL A 40 -2.15 3.46 -3.05
N GLY A 41 -1.61 2.55 -2.22
CA GLY A 41 -0.58 2.86 -1.25
C GLY A 41 0.21 1.60 -0.91
N THR A 42 1.54 1.71 -0.80
CA THR A 42 2.42 0.59 -0.50
C THR A 42 3.51 0.99 0.50
N ALA A 43 3.83 0.12 1.45
CA ALA A 43 4.90 0.35 2.41
C ALA A 43 5.59 -0.97 2.77
N TYR A 44 6.91 -0.93 2.93
CA TYR A 44 7.67 -2.06 3.43
C TYR A 44 7.81 -1.99 4.95
N THR A 45 7.68 -3.14 5.62
CA THR A 45 8.20 -3.24 6.98
C THR A 45 9.73 -3.10 6.95
N ASN A 46 10.26 -2.37 7.93
CA ASN A 46 11.70 -2.28 8.18
C ASN A 46 12.50 -1.66 7.01
N SER A 47 12.08 -0.50 6.50
CA SER A 47 12.79 0.28 5.46
C SER A 47 14.10 0.90 5.96
N VAL A 48 15.03 0.08 6.45
CA VAL A 48 16.39 0.47 6.86
C VAL A 48 17.44 -0.34 6.09
N ALA A 49 18.60 0.28 5.83
CA ALA A 49 19.70 -0.40 5.17
C ALA A 49 20.19 -1.61 5.98
N GLY A 50 20.15 -2.81 5.39
CA GLY A 50 20.59 -4.06 6.04
C GLY A 50 19.47 -4.91 6.66
N ALA A 51 18.20 -4.57 6.46
CA ALA A 51 17.09 -5.43 6.86
C ALA A 51 17.16 -6.81 6.18
N THR A 52 17.10 -7.88 6.96
CA THR A 52 17.21 -9.28 6.47
C THR A 52 15.86 -9.85 6.02
N THR A 53 14.75 -9.24 6.43
CA THR A 53 13.39 -9.56 6.01
C THR A 53 12.58 -8.27 5.88
N THR A 54 12.00 -8.04 4.71
CA THR A 54 11.02 -6.96 4.49
C THR A 54 9.75 -7.60 3.92
N VAL A 55 8.60 -7.19 4.43
CA VAL A 55 7.29 -7.59 3.91
C VAL A 55 6.66 -6.36 3.31
N LEU A 56 6.21 -6.47 2.06
CA LEU A 56 5.49 -5.39 1.39
C LEU A 56 4.02 -5.47 1.76
N TYR A 57 3.49 -4.38 2.29
CA TYR A 57 2.07 -4.18 2.53
C TYR A 57 1.52 -3.19 1.52
N ALA A 58 0.24 -3.35 1.17
CA ALA A 58 -0.44 -2.48 0.25
C ALA A 58 -1.91 -2.26 0.64
N ILE A 59 -2.46 -1.14 0.22
CA ILE A 59 -3.88 -0.80 0.35
C ILE A 59 -4.54 -0.96 -1.01
N ASP A 60 -5.60 -1.78 -1.05
CA ASP A 60 -6.50 -1.87 -2.19
C ASP A 60 -7.75 -1.02 -1.93
N SER A 61 -7.97 0.02 -2.73
CA SER A 61 -9.12 0.93 -2.60
C SER A 61 -10.38 0.44 -3.30
N ASN A 62 -10.32 -0.57 -4.18
CA ASN A 62 -11.53 -1.17 -4.74
C ASN A 62 -12.31 -1.95 -3.66
N TRP A 63 -11.57 -2.55 -2.73
CA TRP A 63 -12.13 -3.41 -1.68
C TRP A 63 -11.99 -2.86 -0.27
N ASP A 64 -11.30 -1.72 -0.11
CA ASP A 64 -10.99 -1.11 1.17
C ASP A 64 -10.28 -2.07 2.13
N VAL A 65 -9.27 -2.78 1.63
CA VAL A 65 -8.54 -3.81 2.38
C VAL A 65 -7.04 -3.54 2.44
N LEU A 66 -6.43 -4.00 3.54
CA LEU A 66 -4.99 -4.18 3.63
C LEU A 66 -4.62 -5.56 3.05
N VAL A 67 -3.62 -5.58 2.18
CA VAL A 67 -3.02 -6.80 1.64
C VAL A 67 -1.52 -6.83 1.95
N TYR A 68 -0.91 -8.02 1.87
CA TYR A 68 0.55 -8.15 1.84
C TYR A 68 1.02 -9.04 0.69
N LEU A 69 2.26 -8.80 0.27
CA LEU A 69 2.94 -9.56 -0.76
C LEU A 69 4.07 -10.37 -0.10
N PRO A 70 3.92 -11.71 0.06
CA PRO A 70 4.95 -12.55 0.64
C PRO A 70 6.24 -12.59 -0.19
N SER A 71 6.13 -12.35 -1.50
CA SER A 71 7.27 -12.14 -2.39
C SER A 71 6.91 -11.04 -3.39
N PRO A 72 7.50 -9.83 -3.29
CA PRO A 72 7.16 -8.73 -4.20
C PRO A 72 7.31 -9.10 -5.69
N ASN A 73 8.26 -9.97 -6.00
CA ASN A 73 8.61 -10.33 -7.37
C ASN A 73 7.62 -11.31 -8.04
N ASN A 74 6.70 -11.92 -7.29
CA ASN A 74 5.73 -12.87 -7.85
C ASN A 74 4.35 -12.25 -8.11
N GLY A 75 4.15 -10.98 -7.72
CA GLY A 75 2.89 -10.25 -7.91
C GLY A 75 1.67 -10.84 -7.22
N ARG A 76 1.85 -11.78 -6.28
CA ARG A 76 0.76 -12.42 -5.55
C ARG A 76 0.49 -11.71 -4.24
N MET A 77 -0.77 -11.43 -4.00
CA MET A 77 -1.24 -10.70 -2.83
C MET A 77 -2.19 -11.55 -2.01
N LEU A 78 -2.11 -11.38 -0.69
CA LEU A 78 -3.01 -11.99 0.27
C LEU A 78 -3.67 -10.91 1.11
N THR A 79 -4.98 -11.02 1.25
CA THR A 79 -5.81 -10.13 2.05
C THR A 79 -5.57 -10.37 3.54
N ILE A 80 -5.33 -9.29 4.27
CA ILE A 80 -5.23 -9.32 5.74
C ILE A 80 -6.59 -9.03 6.36
N GLY A 81 -7.25 -7.97 5.88
CA GLY A 81 -8.55 -7.58 6.39
C GLY A 81 -8.99 -6.19 5.93
N ALA A 82 -10.23 -5.86 6.24
CA ALA A 82 -10.82 -4.58 5.88
C ALA A 82 -10.24 -3.43 6.70
N LEU A 83 -10.01 -2.30 6.04
CA LEU A 83 -9.61 -1.04 6.67
C LEU A 83 -10.71 -0.50 7.58
N GLY A 84 -11.97 -0.77 7.25
CA GLY A 84 -13.14 -0.15 7.91
C GLY A 84 -13.37 1.30 7.50
N VAL A 85 -12.68 1.77 6.47
CA VAL A 85 -12.79 3.12 5.89
C VAL A 85 -12.91 2.95 4.38
N ASN A 86 -13.98 3.49 3.79
CA ASN A 86 -14.12 3.58 2.34
C ASN A 86 -13.23 4.72 1.82
N THR A 87 -12.09 4.38 1.23
CA THR A 87 -11.12 5.35 0.74
C THR A 87 -11.16 5.47 -0.78
N ASN A 88 -10.36 6.35 -1.34
CA ASN A 88 -10.23 6.56 -2.77
C ASN A 88 -8.75 6.44 -3.16
N ASP A 89 -8.39 6.85 -4.37
CA ASP A 89 -7.01 6.71 -4.87
C ASP A 89 -6.01 7.70 -4.23
N PHE A 90 -6.48 8.61 -3.38
CA PHE A 90 -5.63 9.54 -2.64
C PHE A 90 -5.28 8.97 -1.26
N VAL A 91 -4.30 8.06 -1.28
CA VAL A 91 -3.77 7.39 -0.10
C VAL A 91 -2.28 7.64 0.05
N GLY A 92 -1.86 8.02 1.26
CA GLY A 92 -0.46 7.92 1.69
C GLY A 92 -0.33 6.74 2.64
N PHE A 93 0.70 5.93 2.52
CA PHE A 93 0.91 4.79 3.42
C PHE A 93 2.39 4.61 3.70
N ASP A 94 2.75 4.49 4.97
CA ASP A 94 4.13 4.26 5.40
C ASP A 94 4.18 3.40 6.67
N ILE A 95 5.26 2.66 6.84
CA ILE A 95 5.52 1.82 8.02
C ILE A 95 6.82 2.29 8.65
N SER A 96 6.70 2.83 9.86
CA SER A 96 7.82 3.25 10.68
C SER A 96 8.71 2.04 11.00
N ALA A 97 9.99 2.11 10.62
CA ALA A 97 10.94 1.04 10.89
C ALA A 97 11.32 0.90 12.38
N PRO A 98 11.45 1.99 13.18
CA PRO A 98 11.82 1.88 14.60
C PRO A 98 10.81 1.12 15.47
N ASP A 99 9.52 1.27 15.22
CA ASP A 99 8.44 0.74 16.07
C ASP A 99 7.45 -0.17 15.32
N GLY A 100 7.57 -0.30 14.00
CA GLY A 100 6.70 -1.13 13.16
C GLY A 100 5.30 -0.56 12.98
N LEU A 101 5.05 0.69 13.36
CA LEU A 101 3.73 1.30 13.26
C LEU A 101 3.43 1.72 11.83
N ALA A 102 2.26 1.29 11.33
CA ALA A 102 1.80 1.62 9.99
C ALA A 102 0.84 2.82 10.04
N TYR A 103 1.17 3.87 9.30
CA TYR A 103 0.39 5.09 9.20
C TYR A 103 -0.17 5.23 7.80
N ALA A 104 -1.44 5.60 7.70
CA ALA A 104 -2.10 5.88 6.44
C ALA A 104 -2.78 7.26 6.46
N ALA A 105 -2.59 8.03 5.39
CA ALA A 105 -3.52 9.09 5.01
C ALA A 105 -4.60 8.41 4.18
N LEU A 106 -5.81 8.31 4.72
CA LEU A 106 -6.96 7.82 3.97
C LEU A 106 -7.90 8.99 3.74
N THR A 107 -8.50 9.05 2.56
CA THR A 107 -9.47 10.09 2.21
C THR A 107 -10.85 9.44 2.09
N PRO A 108 -11.72 9.54 3.13
CA PRO A 108 -13.03 8.94 3.09
C PRO A 108 -13.91 9.55 2.01
N SER A 109 -14.58 8.71 1.21
CA SER A 109 -15.45 9.15 0.11
C SER A 109 -16.61 10.05 0.54
N VAL A 110 -16.97 10.04 1.83
CA VAL A 110 -18.10 10.79 2.40
C VAL A 110 -17.81 12.27 2.67
N ASN A 111 -16.56 12.64 2.95
CA ASN A 111 -16.20 14.00 3.35
C ASN A 111 -15.07 14.62 2.49
N GLY A 112 -14.35 13.80 1.71
CA GLY A 112 -13.30 14.25 0.80
C GLY A 112 -12.02 14.78 1.46
N ASN A 113 -11.96 14.80 2.80
CA ASN A 113 -10.82 15.29 3.55
C ASN A 113 -9.97 14.12 4.04
N SER A 114 -8.65 14.23 3.93
CA SER A 114 -7.76 13.17 4.42
C SER A 114 -7.75 13.10 5.96
N GLY A 115 -7.76 11.88 6.49
CA GLY A 115 -7.52 11.59 7.89
C GLY A 115 -6.21 10.81 8.04
N LEU A 116 -5.52 11.02 9.15
CA LEU A 116 -4.41 10.18 9.57
C LEU A 116 -4.97 8.98 10.32
N TYR A 117 -4.51 7.79 9.97
CA TYR A 117 -4.92 6.53 10.56
C TYR A 117 -3.70 5.73 10.97
N LEU A 118 -3.83 5.00 12.08
CA LEU A 118 -2.97 3.86 12.39
C LEU A 118 -3.60 2.61 11.82
N VAL A 119 -2.87 1.88 10.99
CA VAL A 119 -3.34 0.63 10.38
C VAL A 119 -2.73 -0.55 11.13
N ASN A 120 -3.58 -1.47 11.60
CA ASN A 120 -3.08 -2.69 12.22
C ASN A 120 -2.67 -3.70 11.14
N LEU A 121 -1.37 -3.96 11.01
CA LEU A 121 -0.82 -4.87 9.99
C LEU A 121 -1.26 -6.34 10.14
N SER A 122 -1.82 -6.73 11.29
CA SER A 122 -2.31 -8.10 11.53
C SER A 122 -3.80 -8.28 11.25
N THR A 123 -4.59 -7.20 11.31
CA THR A 123 -6.06 -7.26 11.14
C THR A 123 -6.58 -6.41 9.98
N GLY A 124 -5.77 -5.51 9.44
CA GLY A 124 -6.17 -4.52 8.44
C GLY A 124 -6.88 -3.29 9.01
N VAL A 125 -7.37 -3.31 10.25
CA VAL A 125 -8.24 -2.26 10.79
C VAL A 125 -7.50 -0.91 10.88
N ALA A 126 -8.09 0.14 10.30
CA ALA A 126 -7.61 1.51 10.38
C ALA A 126 -8.27 2.26 11.55
N SER A 127 -7.46 2.87 12.41
CA SER A 127 -7.89 3.65 13.58
C SER A 127 -7.57 5.12 13.41
N PHE A 128 -8.61 5.96 13.36
CA PHE A 128 -8.48 7.40 13.13
C PHE A 128 -7.70 8.11 14.24
N GLN A 129 -6.70 8.92 13.86
CA GLN A 129 -5.84 9.70 14.75
C GLN A 129 -6.14 11.21 14.69
N GLY A 130 -6.67 11.69 13.56
CA GLY A 130 -6.99 13.10 13.37
C GLY A 130 -7.11 13.47 11.90
N ASN A 131 -7.71 14.63 11.61
CA ASN A 131 -7.75 15.15 10.24
C ASN A 131 -6.37 15.67 9.85
N ILE A 132 -6.01 15.46 8.58
CA ILE A 132 -4.77 15.96 7.99
C ILE A 132 -5.05 16.55 6.61
N GLY A 133 -4.21 17.48 6.18
CA GLY A 133 -4.51 18.29 5.00
C GLY A 133 -5.48 19.43 5.33
N GLY A 134 -5.39 20.49 4.54
CA GLY A 134 -6.31 21.62 4.59
C GLY A 134 -7.49 21.37 3.64
N SER A 135 -7.72 22.28 2.70
CA SER A 135 -8.79 22.19 1.69
C SER A 135 -8.53 21.18 0.56
N PHE A 136 -7.43 20.44 0.61
CA PHE A 136 -6.99 19.53 -0.45
C PHE A 136 -6.53 18.19 0.14
N PRO A 137 -6.80 17.07 -0.55
CA PRO A 137 -6.37 15.75 -0.11
C PRO A 137 -4.84 15.62 -0.09
N VAL A 138 -4.32 14.86 0.88
CA VAL A 138 -2.89 14.55 1.00
C VAL A 138 -2.59 13.33 0.13
N HIS A 139 -1.76 13.52 -0.89
CA HIS A 139 -1.37 12.44 -1.81
C HIS A 139 -0.20 11.59 -1.31
N THR A 140 0.62 12.11 -0.38
CA THR A 140 1.86 11.42 0.05
C THR A 140 2.14 11.64 1.53
N LEU A 141 2.54 10.57 2.22
CA LEU A 141 3.16 10.61 3.55
C LEU A 141 4.48 9.86 3.46
N ALA A 142 5.50 10.40 4.12
CA ALA A 142 6.77 9.71 4.35
C ALA A 142 7.22 10.02 5.79
N ILE A 143 7.61 8.98 6.52
CA ILE A 143 8.24 9.09 7.82
C ILE A 143 9.73 9.29 7.60
N ALA A 144 10.26 10.37 8.19
CA ALA A 144 11.69 10.61 8.21
C ALA A 144 12.39 9.60 9.15
N PRO A 145 13.58 9.09 8.78
CA PRO A 145 14.34 8.14 9.59
C PRO A 145 14.84 8.71 10.92
#